data_AF-A0A535PR58-F1
#
_entry.id   AF-A0A535PR58-F1
#
_cell.length_a   1.000
_cell.length_b   1.000
_cell.length_c   1.000
_cell.angle_alpha   90.00
_cell.angle_beta   90.00
_cell.angle_gamma   90.00
#
_symmetry.space_group_name_H-M   'P 1'
#
loop_
_entity.id
_entity.type
_entity.pdbx_description
1 polymer ?
#
loop_
_entity_poly.entity_id
_entity_poly.type
_entity_poly.pdbx_seq_one_letter_code
_entity_poly.pdbx_strand_id
1 'polypeptide(L)'
;TEERYKHFCHASFQTAATGSPIIEGALAFLDTRVVAEYPGGDHVIFLGEVVAMGTNGRIDFAKEEDKLHATILEGAESLNGNKPGEEKIPLAYYRGKYRHLASGYLKPSLAK
;
A
#
# COMPACT_ATOMS: atom_id res chain seq x y z
N THR A 1 13.76 5.02 17.78
CA THR A 1 14.45 4.17 18.77
C THR A 1 14.41 2.74 18.29
N GLU A 2 15.43 1.93 18.59
CA GLU A 2 15.51 0.52 18.16
C GLU A 2 14.30 -0.32 18.61
N GLU A 3 13.66 0.04 19.74
CA GLU A 3 12.45 -0.61 20.23
C GLU A 3 11.29 -0.64 19.23
N ARG A 4 11.16 0.39 18.37
CA ARG A 4 10.11 0.47 17.33
C ARG A 4 10.17 -0.72 16.37
N TYR A 5 11.35 -1.31 16.18
CA TYR A 5 11.59 -2.34 15.17
C TYR A 5 11.61 -3.77 15.74
N LYS A 6 11.65 -3.91 17.08
CA LYS A 6 11.73 -5.21 17.77
C LYS A 6 10.58 -6.15 17.43
N HIS A 7 9.40 -5.61 17.12
CA HIS A 7 8.18 -6.37 16.87
C HIS A 7 7.95 -6.75 15.39
N PHE A 8 8.88 -6.42 14.49
CA PHE A 8 8.79 -6.81 13.08
C PHE A 8 9.24 -8.26 12.81
N CYS A 9 9.41 -9.10 13.84
CA CYS A 9 9.79 -10.51 13.70
C CYS A 9 11.04 -10.74 12.83
N HIS A 10 12.01 -9.82 12.86
CA HIS A 10 13.19 -9.83 11.99
C HIS A 10 12.89 -9.76 10.48
N ALA A 11 11.70 -9.30 10.08
CA ALA A 11 11.38 -9.04 8.69
C ALA A 11 12.33 -7.97 8.13
N SER A 12 12.88 -8.23 6.95
CA SER A 12 13.66 -7.23 6.21
C SER A 12 12.77 -6.05 5.86
N PHE A 13 13.34 -4.84 5.95
CA PHE A 13 12.64 -3.61 5.65
C PHE A 13 13.57 -2.60 5.02
N GLN A 14 12.98 -1.68 4.28
CA GLN A 14 13.61 -0.47 3.78
C GLN A 14 12.88 0.77 4.30
N THR A 15 13.33 1.97 3.93
CA THR A 15 12.64 3.23 4.29
C THR A 15 12.51 4.12 3.05
N ALA A 16 11.59 5.08 3.10
CA ALA A 16 11.41 6.10 2.06
C ALA A 16 11.40 7.51 2.68
N ALA A 17 10.38 8.34 2.39
CA ALA A 17 10.34 9.75 2.72
C ALA A 17 10.20 10.05 4.23
N THR A 18 9.51 9.21 5.01
CA THR A 18 9.26 9.48 6.45
C THR A 18 10.24 8.77 7.37
N GLY A 19 11.04 7.84 6.85
CA GLY A 19 11.89 6.96 7.66
C GLY A 19 11.12 5.82 8.36
N SER A 20 9.81 5.69 8.14
CA SER A 20 9.03 4.54 8.64
C SER A 20 9.42 3.24 7.90
N PRO A 21 9.39 2.08 8.58
CA PRO A 21 9.83 0.82 7.98
C PRO A 21 8.80 0.31 6.97
N ILE A 22 9.27 0.05 5.75
CA ILE A 22 8.52 -0.57 4.66
C ILE A 22 8.97 -2.02 4.55
N ILE A 23 8.05 -2.96 4.81
CA ILE A 23 8.34 -4.40 4.81
C ILE A 23 8.68 -4.85 3.39
N GLU A 24 9.82 -5.55 3.24
CA GLU A 24 10.20 -6.15 1.97
C GLU A 24 9.23 -7.28 1.57
N GLY A 25 8.96 -7.39 0.27
CA GLY A 25 8.05 -8.41 -0.26
C GLY A 25 6.55 -8.05 -0.23
N ALA A 26 6.18 -6.89 0.33
CA ALA A 26 4.85 -6.33 0.20
C ALA A 26 4.48 -6.07 -1.28
N LEU A 27 3.20 -6.23 -1.63
CA LEU A 27 2.68 -5.95 -2.98
C LEU A 27 2.85 -4.47 -3.37
N ALA A 28 2.55 -3.59 -2.41
CA ALA A 28 2.64 -2.16 -2.52
C ALA A 28 2.86 -1.56 -1.12
N PHE A 29 3.31 -0.32 -1.06
CA PHE A 29 3.37 0.46 0.18
C PHE A 29 2.91 1.90 -0.04
N LEU A 30 2.47 2.53 1.05
CA LEU A 30 2.25 3.96 1.16
C LEU A 30 3.05 4.47 2.36
N ASP A 31 3.87 5.50 2.12
CA ASP A 31 4.62 6.21 3.15
C ASP A 31 3.95 7.56 3.39
N THR A 32 3.51 7.79 4.63
CA THR A 32 2.55 8.86 4.93
C THR A 32 2.91 9.69 6.15
N ARG A 33 2.56 10.98 6.11
CA ARG A 33 2.59 11.88 7.27
C ARG A 33 1.20 12.02 7.85
N VAL A 34 1.05 11.87 9.16
CA VAL A 34 -0.24 12.13 9.83
C VAL A 34 -0.55 13.62 9.73
N VAL A 35 -1.69 13.95 9.15
CA VAL A 35 -2.18 15.34 9.00
C VAL A 35 -3.41 15.63 9.86
N ALA A 36 -4.15 14.59 10.27
CA ALA A 36 -5.25 14.72 11.22
C ALA A 36 -5.50 13.42 11.98
N GLU A 37 -6.13 13.56 13.14
CA GLU A 37 -6.57 12.47 14.01
C GLU A 37 -8.04 12.67 14.36
N TYR A 38 -8.84 11.62 14.24
CA TYR A 38 -10.27 11.65 14.58
C TYR A 38 -10.62 10.52 15.55
N PRO A 39 -11.49 10.76 16.55
CA PRO A 39 -11.96 9.70 17.44
C PRO A 39 -12.85 8.71 16.67
N GLY A 40 -12.57 7.41 16.83
CA GLY A 40 -13.32 6.29 16.24
C GLY A 40 -14.01 5.39 17.28
N GLY A 41 -14.19 5.88 18.50
CA GLY A 41 -14.64 5.09 19.66
C GLY A 41 -13.44 4.64 20.50
N ASP A 42 -13.17 3.34 20.50
CA ASP A 42 -11.98 2.73 21.12
C ASP A 42 -10.73 2.77 20.22
N HIS A 43 -10.85 3.32 19.01
CA HIS A 43 -9.76 3.52 18.06
C HIS A 43 -9.59 4.99 17.68
N VAL A 44 -8.43 5.33 17.12
CA VAL A 44 -8.15 6.62 16.47
C VAL A 44 -8.04 6.40 14.97
N ILE A 45 -8.73 7.23 14.20
CA ILE A 45 -8.62 7.28 12.74
C ILE A 45 -7.54 8.30 12.39
N PHE A 46 -6.44 7.83 11.81
CA PHE A 46 -5.38 8.70 11.28
C PHE A 46 -5.65 9.03 9.82
N LEU A 47 -5.64 10.32 9.48
CA LEU A 47 -5.59 10.77 8.09
C LEU A 47 -4.13 11.01 7.71
N GLY A 48 -3.65 10.27 6.71
CA GLY A 48 -2.27 10.35 6.23
C GLY A 48 -2.17 11.03 4.86
N GLU A 49 -1.31 12.03 4.75
CA GLU A 49 -0.84 12.56 3.46
C GLU A 49 0.23 11.60 2.90
N VAL A 50 0.00 11.08 1.69
CA VAL A 50 0.98 10.21 1.03
C VAL A 50 2.13 11.03 0.49
N VAL A 51 3.34 10.75 0.98
CA VAL A 51 4.58 11.45 0.59
C VAL A 51 5.53 10.56 -0.23
N ALA A 52 5.34 9.24 -0.19
CA ALA A 52 5.90 8.31 -1.16
C ALA A 52 5.01 7.06 -1.27
N MET A 53 5.08 6.35 -2.38
CA MET A 53 4.40 5.08 -2.60
C MET A 53 5.24 4.18 -3.51
N GLY A 54 4.85 2.93 -3.68
CA GLY A 54 5.59 2.08 -4.59
C GLY A 54 5.07 0.65 -4.70
N THR A 55 5.57 -0.04 -5.71
CA THR A 55 5.34 -1.47 -5.99
C THR A 55 6.63 -2.11 -6.48
N ASN A 56 6.83 -3.40 -6.18
CA ASN A 56 7.88 -4.24 -6.77
C ASN A 56 9.27 -3.56 -6.95
N GLY A 57 9.82 -3.01 -5.86
CA GLY A 57 11.15 -2.38 -5.86
C GLY A 57 11.22 -0.97 -6.46
N ARG A 58 10.10 -0.41 -6.90
CA ARG A 58 9.98 0.98 -7.35
C ARG A 58 9.39 1.85 -6.26
N ILE A 59 9.90 3.07 -6.14
CA ILE A 59 9.44 4.09 -5.20
C ILE A 59 9.18 5.37 -5.99
N ASP A 60 7.96 5.87 -5.86
CA ASP A 60 7.52 7.15 -6.40
C ASP A 60 7.33 8.12 -5.23
N PHE A 61 8.06 9.23 -5.26
CA PHE A 61 7.96 10.29 -4.25
C PHE A 61 6.94 11.33 -4.72
N ALA A 62 6.04 11.73 -3.82
CA ALA A 62 5.06 12.77 -4.12
C ALA A 62 5.79 14.10 -4.36
N LYS A 63 5.44 14.80 -5.43
CA LYS A 63 5.95 16.12 -5.75
C LYS A 63 4.94 17.20 -5.37
N GLU A 64 5.40 18.44 -5.25
CA GLU A 64 4.52 19.59 -4.97
C GLU A 64 3.44 19.80 -6.04
N GLU A 65 3.73 19.42 -7.29
CA GLU A 65 2.80 19.44 -8.42
C GLU A 65 1.68 18.38 -8.32
N ASP A 66 1.90 17.28 -7.60
CA ASP A 66 0.94 16.19 -7.45
C ASP A 66 -0.19 16.52 -6.45
N LYS A 67 -0.08 17.63 -5.70
CA LYS A 67 -1.11 18.05 -4.73
C LYS A 67 -2.39 18.58 -5.39
N LEU A 68 -2.32 18.97 -6.67
CA LEU A 68 -3.41 19.62 -7.41
C LEU A 68 -4.33 18.66 -8.17
N HIS A 69 -3.90 17.42 -8.40
CA HIS A 69 -4.71 16.41 -9.05
C HIS A 69 -4.66 15.16 -8.19
N ALA A 70 -5.82 14.63 -7.80
CA ALA A 70 -5.91 13.25 -7.33
C ALA A 70 -5.49 12.38 -8.51
N THR A 71 -4.18 12.13 -8.65
CA THR A 71 -3.60 11.42 -9.79
C THR A 71 -4.14 10.00 -9.73
N ILE A 72 -5.24 9.77 -10.46
CA ILE A 72 -5.54 8.47 -11.01
C ILE A 72 -4.29 8.13 -11.82
N LEU A 73 -3.53 7.15 -11.35
CA LEU A 73 -2.38 6.64 -12.07
C LEU A 73 -2.87 6.08 -13.42
N GLU A 74 -2.91 6.93 -14.45
CA GLU A 74 -2.94 6.52 -15.85
C GLU A 74 -1.60 5.84 -16.15
N GLY A 75 -1.51 4.56 -15.77
CA GLY A 75 -0.24 3.84 -15.82
C GLY A 75 -0.07 2.71 -14.83
N ALA A 76 -1.13 2.30 -14.11
CA ALA A 76 -1.17 0.95 -13.52
C ALA A 76 -1.32 -0.11 -14.63
N GLU A 77 -0.49 -0.05 -15.67
CA GLU A 77 -0.23 -1.22 -16.48
C GLU A 77 0.32 -2.29 -15.55
N SER A 78 -0.27 -3.47 -15.63
CA SER A 78 0.24 -4.69 -15.00
C SER A 78 1.63 -4.96 -15.58
N LEU A 79 2.65 -4.32 -15.02
CA LEU A 79 4.04 -4.64 -15.29
C LEU A 79 4.36 -5.89 -14.48
N ASN A 80 3.90 -7.00 -15.07
CA ASN A 80 4.13 -8.37 -14.66
C ASN A 80 5.64 -8.65 -14.73
N GLY A 81 6.38 -8.14 -13.75
CA GLY A 81 7.79 -8.47 -13.51
C GLY A 81 7.94 -9.78 -12.73
N ASN A 82 6.84 -10.49 -12.48
CA ASN A 82 6.92 -11.82 -11.90
C ASN A 82 7.39 -12.79 -12.97
N LYS A 83 8.32 -13.67 -12.58
CA LYS A 83 8.66 -14.87 -13.36
C LYS A 83 7.34 -15.53 -13.80
N PRO A 84 7.25 -16.06 -15.03
CA PRO A 84 6.04 -16.74 -15.48
C PRO A 84 5.71 -17.87 -14.48
N GLY A 85 4.64 -17.70 -13.69
CA GLY A 85 4.18 -18.71 -12.73
C GLY A 85 3.63 -18.23 -11.38
N GLU A 86 3.87 -16.98 -10.94
CA GLU A 86 3.47 -16.57 -9.58
C GLU A 86 2.78 -15.19 -9.58
N GLU A 87 1.48 -15.13 -9.86
CA GLU A 87 0.69 -13.90 -9.72
C GLU A 87 0.47 -13.60 -8.24
N LYS A 88 1.03 -12.50 -7.71
CA LYS A 88 0.83 -12.13 -6.31
C LYS A 88 -0.49 -11.37 -6.16
N ILE A 89 -1.49 -12.02 -5.57
CA ILE A 89 -2.86 -11.49 -5.44
C ILE A 89 -3.07 -10.91 -4.03
N PRO A 90 -3.65 -9.69 -3.89
CA PRO A 90 -3.96 -9.11 -2.59
C PRO A 90 -4.80 -10.03 -1.70
N LEU A 91 -4.51 -10.02 -0.40
CA LEU A 91 -5.32 -10.70 0.61
C LEU A 91 -6.42 -9.76 1.11
N ALA A 92 -7.67 -10.22 1.04
CA ALA A 92 -8.80 -9.62 1.75
C ALA A 92 -9.10 -10.39 3.03
N TYR A 93 -9.43 -9.66 4.09
CA TYR A 93 -9.93 -10.22 5.33
C TYR A 93 -11.44 -10.00 5.43
N TYR A 94 -12.19 -11.07 5.64
CA TYR A 94 -13.63 -10.99 5.85
C TYR A 94 -14.08 -12.03 6.87
N ARG A 95 -14.80 -11.58 7.92
CA ARG A 95 -15.39 -12.43 8.97
C ARG A 95 -14.42 -13.48 9.55
N GLY A 96 -13.24 -13.06 9.98
CA GLY A 96 -12.28 -13.97 10.62
C GLY A 96 -11.41 -14.78 9.67
N LYS A 97 -11.52 -14.58 8.34
CA LYS A 97 -10.80 -15.38 7.36
C LYS A 97 -10.11 -14.51 6.32
N TYR A 98 -8.87 -14.85 6.00
CA TYR A 98 -8.14 -14.31 4.86
C TYR A 98 -8.50 -15.07 3.58
N ARG A 99 -8.64 -14.34 2.48
CA ARG A 99 -8.91 -14.87 1.13
C ARG A 99 -8.12 -14.05 0.13
N HIS A 100 -7.62 -14.67 -0.93
CA HIS A 100 -7.17 -13.88 -2.07
C HIS A 100 -8.37 -13.18 -2.71
N LEU A 101 -8.23 -11.89 -3.01
CA LEU A 101 -9.20 -11.14 -3.80
C LEU A 101 -9.30 -11.81 -5.17
N ALA A 102 -10.45 -12.43 -5.45
CA ALA A 102 -10.66 -13.07 -6.74
C ALA A 102 -10.49 -12.03 -7.86
N SER A 103 -9.74 -12.39 -8.91
CA SER A 103 -9.47 -11.59 -10.11
C SER A 103 -10.74 -11.12 -10.88
N GLY A 104 -11.93 -11.53 -10.42
CA GLY A 104 -13.23 -11.20 -11.02
C GLY A 104 -13.58 -9.71 -11.07
N TYR A 105 -12.83 -8.82 -10.41
CA TYR A 105 -13.00 -7.37 -10.55
C TYR A 105 -12.43 -6.80 -11.86
N LEU A 106 -11.68 -7.59 -12.65
CA LEU A 106 -11.14 -7.16 -13.95
C LEU A 106 -12.19 -7.04 -15.07
N LYS A 107 -13.42 -7.50 -14.85
CA LYS A 107 -14.55 -7.23 -15.76
C LYS A 107 -15.69 -6.62 -14.96
N PRO A 108 -15.86 -5.29 -14.92
CA PRO A 108 -17.15 -4.75 -14.58
C PRO A 108 -18.14 -5.32 -15.61
N SER A 109 -19.02 -6.23 -15.19
CA SER A 109 -20.11 -6.63 -16.08
C SER A 109 -21.00 -5.40 -16.23
N LEU A 110 -20.87 -4.70 -17.35
CA LEU A 110 -21.90 -3.78 -17.82
C LEU A 110 -23.07 -4.64 -18.27
N ALA A 111 -23.82 -5.17 -17.30
CA ALA A 111 -25.14 -5.74 -17.52
C ALA A 111 -26.13 -4.70 -17.02
N LYS A 112 -26.83 -4.08 -17.98
CA LYS A 112 -28.12 -3.41 -17.77
C LYS A 112 -29.22 -4.46 -17.72
#